data_AF-A0A7Y4WYZ8-F1
#
_entry.id   AF-A0A7Y4WYZ8-F1
#
_cell.length_a   1.000
_cell.length_b   1.000
_cell.length_c   1.000
_cell.angle_alpha   90.00
_cell.angle_beta   90.00
_cell.angle_gamma   90.00
#
_symmetry.space_group_name_H-M   'P 1'
#
loop_
_entity.id
_entity.type
_entity.pdbx_description
1 polymer ?
#
loop_
_entity_poly.entity_id
_entity_poly.type
_entity_poly.pdbx_seq_one_letter_code
_entity_poly.pdbx_strand_id
1 'polypeptide(L)'
;MEELNKPQFDDEVKALIIEALAGNKTGGGDIDSLFRLKEGFVVIEFLRCVSVPPFTSHPNFYWDYNNLDKRGNKFKFITLWNVAQKTKSKLFLVNYEDSRVQFKIIEVKGLSDSKKIYEEVVTKMNFDEFKKWFNDLVDKSY
;
A
#
# COMPACT_ATOMS: atom_id res chain seq x y z
N MET A 1 -26.28 -13.26 17.65
CA MET A 1 -25.09 -13.46 16.81
C MET A 1 -25.11 -12.34 15.79
N GLU A 2 -24.38 -11.26 16.04
CA GLU A 2 -24.19 -10.22 15.02
C GLU A 2 -23.26 -10.79 13.95
N GLU A 3 -23.80 -11.05 12.76
CA GLU A 3 -22.96 -11.09 11.57
C GLU A 3 -22.33 -9.71 11.44
N LEU A 4 -21.05 -9.60 11.80
CA LEU A 4 -20.27 -8.42 11.45
C LEU A 4 -20.37 -8.25 9.93
N ASN A 5 -21.00 -7.14 9.50
CA ASN A 5 -21.01 -6.66 8.13
C ASN A 5 -19.61 -6.82 7.52
N LYS A 6 -19.44 -7.84 6.67
CA LYS A 6 -18.32 -7.91 5.74
C LYS A 6 -18.42 -6.73 4.76
N PRO A 7 -17.30 -6.27 4.17
CA PRO A 7 -17.28 -5.13 3.27
C PRO A 7 -17.85 -5.52 1.90
N GLN A 8 -19.16 -5.78 1.85
CA GLN A 8 -19.87 -6.19 0.64
C GLN A 8 -19.76 -5.13 -0.48
N PHE A 9 -19.66 -3.85 -0.10
CA PHE A 9 -19.60 -2.73 -1.03
C PHE A 9 -18.31 -2.67 -1.87
N ASP A 10 -17.15 -2.90 -1.26
CA ASP A 10 -15.85 -2.82 -1.98
C ASP A 10 -15.73 -3.93 -3.04
N ASP A 11 -16.23 -5.13 -2.72
CA ASP A 11 -16.24 -6.26 -3.65
C ASP A 11 -17.20 -6.01 -4.82
N GLU A 12 -18.35 -5.36 -4.58
CA GLU A 12 -19.31 -4.97 -5.62
C GLU A 12 -18.73 -3.89 -6.56
N VAL A 13 -18.04 -2.88 -6.05
CA VAL A 13 -17.38 -1.85 -6.87
C VAL A 13 -16.26 -2.46 -7.71
N LYS A 14 -15.44 -3.34 -7.14
CA LYS A 14 -14.39 -4.06 -7.88
C LYS A 14 -14.99 -4.92 -8.98
N ALA A 15 -16.09 -5.62 -8.70
CA ALA A 15 -16.80 -6.41 -9.71
C ALA A 15 -17.32 -5.53 -10.86
N LEU A 16 -17.94 -4.38 -10.55
CA LEU A 16 -18.41 -3.42 -11.56
C LEU A 16 -17.26 -2.90 -12.44
N ILE A 17 -16.10 -2.57 -11.85
CA ILE A 17 -14.93 -2.13 -12.62
C ILE A 17 -14.45 -3.24 -13.55
N ILE A 18 -14.36 -4.48 -13.06
CA ILE A 18 -13.95 -5.64 -13.87
C ILE A 18 -14.92 -5.87 -15.03
N GLU A 19 -16.23 -5.78 -14.77
CA GLU A 19 -17.27 -5.89 -15.78
C GLU A 19 -17.14 -4.77 -16.82
N ALA A 20 -17.02 -3.51 -16.38
CA ALA A 20 -16.87 -2.35 -17.25
C ALA A 20 -15.59 -2.40 -18.11
N LEU A 21 -14.53 -3.03 -17.62
CA LEU A 21 -13.31 -3.25 -18.40
C LEU A 21 -13.53 -4.20 -19.58
N ALA A 22 -14.53 -5.09 -19.52
CA ALA A 22 -14.87 -6.01 -20.62
C ALA A 22 -13.66 -6.77 -21.21
N GLY A 23 -12.75 -7.22 -20.34
CA GLY A 23 -11.51 -7.91 -20.73
C GLY A 23 -10.35 -7.00 -21.16
N ASN A 24 -10.52 -5.68 -21.19
CA ASN A 24 -9.44 -4.74 -21.45
C ASN A 24 -8.46 -4.71 -20.28
N LYS A 25 -7.16 -4.77 -20.61
CA LYS A 25 -6.09 -4.61 -19.61
C LYS A 25 -5.96 -3.13 -19.26
N THR A 26 -6.15 -2.82 -17.98
CA THR A 26 -5.90 -1.48 -17.43
C THR A 26 -4.54 -1.41 -16.74
N GLY A 27 -3.96 -0.20 -16.70
CA GLY A 27 -2.85 0.14 -15.80
C GLY A 27 -3.32 0.72 -14.46
N GLY A 28 -4.65 0.82 -14.25
CA GLY A 28 -5.26 1.32 -13.02
C GLY A 28 -5.19 0.34 -11.86
N GLY A 29 -5.30 0.88 -10.65
CA GLY A 29 -5.31 0.12 -9.40
C GLY A 29 -5.89 0.97 -8.27
N ASP A 30 -6.09 0.34 -7.11
CA ASP A 30 -6.52 0.98 -5.88
C ASP A 30 -5.36 1.66 -5.13
N ILE A 31 -5.71 2.65 -4.32
CA ILE A 31 -4.86 3.26 -3.29
C ILE A 31 -5.51 2.93 -1.95
N ASP A 32 -4.81 2.21 -1.07
CA ASP A 32 -5.41 1.73 0.18
C ASP A 32 -5.74 2.89 1.13
N SER A 33 -4.90 3.92 1.19
CA SER A 33 -5.24 5.17 1.90
C SER A 33 -4.59 6.39 1.28
N LEU A 34 -5.36 7.47 1.18
CA LEU A 34 -4.90 8.78 0.74
C LEU A 34 -5.33 9.83 1.77
N PHE A 35 -4.37 10.52 2.38
CA PHE A 35 -4.61 11.62 3.30
C PHE A 35 -4.21 12.94 2.66
N ARG A 36 -5.03 13.96 2.82
CA ARG A 36 -4.67 15.35 2.49
C ARG A 36 -4.21 16.06 3.77
N LEU A 37 -2.94 16.42 3.82
CA LEU A 37 -2.35 17.21 4.89
C LEU A 37 -2.15 18.67 4.42
N LYS A 38 -1.77 19.56 5.33
CA LYS A 38 -1.45 20.95 4.99
C LYS A 38 -0.28 21.05 4.00
N GLU A 39 0.71 20.19 4.18
CA GLU A 39 1.97 20.20 3.46
C GLU A 39 1.93 19.41 2.14
N GLY A 40 0.83 18.71 1.85
CA GLY A 40 0.69 17.84 0.67
C GLY A 40 -0.15 16.60 0.96
N PHE A 41 -0.07 15.59 0.10
CA PHE A 41 -0.76 14.32 0.36
C PHE A 41 0.18 13.26 0.93
N VAL A 42 -0.43 12.26 1.57
CA VAL A 42 0.22 11.03 2.00
C VAL A 42 -0.54 9.87 1.37
N VAL A 43 0.19 9.06 0.60
CA VAL A 43 -0.28 7.83 -0.04
C VAL A 43 0.24 6.65 0.78
N ILE A 44 -0.64 5.71 1.13
CA ILE A 44 -0.29 4.51 1.89
C ILE A 44 -0.79 3.28 1.15
N GLU A 45 0.07 2.26 1.07
CA GLU A 45 -0.24 0.93 0.58
C GLU A 45 0.10 -0.11 1.65
N PHE A 46 -0.83 -1.01 1.96
CA PHE A 46 -0.69 -2.06 2.96
C PHE A 46 -0.28 -3.39 2.33
N LEU A 47 0.86 -3.89 2.75
CA LEU A 47 1.50 -5.08 2.19
C LEU A 47 1.48 -6.22 3.20
N ARG A 48 0.47 -7.09 3.08
CA ARG A 48 0.30 -8.22 3.98
C ARG A 48 1.45 -9.23 3.83
N CYS A 49 2.08 -9.53 4.95
CA CYS A 49 3.05 -10.60 5.13
C CYS A 49 2.35 -11.91 5.45
N VAL A 50 2.66 -12.97 4.71
CA VAL A 50 2.09 -14.31 4.92
C VAL A 50 3.15 -15.29 5.42
N SER A 51 4.29 -15.39 4.74
CA SER A 51 5.35 -16.37 5.03
C SER A 51 6.59 -15.77 5.71
N VAL A 52 6.73 -14.45 5.72
CA VAL A 52 7.90 -13.73 6.25
C VAL A 52 7.43 -12.60 7.17
N PRO A 53 7.92 -12.48 8.41
CA PRO A 53 7.51 -11.43 9.33
C PRO A 53 7.72 -10.01 8.76
N PRO A 54 6.87 -9.03 9.12
CA PRO A 54 6.97 -7.66 8.61
C PRO A 54 8.34 -7.01 8.77
N PHE A 55 9.04 -7.22 9.89
CA PHE A 55 10.34 -6.58 10.14
C PHE A 55 11.48 -7.10 9.27
N THR A 56 11.33 -8.29 8.68
CA THR A 56 12.31 -8.92 7.78
C THR A 56 11.86 -8.91 6.32
N SER A 57 10.58 -8.64 6.06
CA SER A 57 10.03 -8.47 4.72
C SER A 57 10.46 -7.14 4.08
N HIS A 58 10.55 -7.13 2.75
CA HIS A 58 10.83 -5.94 1.96
C HIS A 58 10.11 -6.01 0.59
N PRO A 59 9.46 -4.93 0.12
CA PRO A 59 8.71 -4.94 -1.14
C PRO A 59 9.54 -5.34 -2.37
N ASN A 60 10.84 -5.02 -2.40
CA ASN A 60 11.76 -5.46 -3.45
C ASN A 60 11.82 -6.99 -3.67
N PHE A 61 11.54 -7.81 -2.64
CA PHE A 61 11.46 -9.26 -2.81
C PHE A 61 10.29 -9.64 -3.73
N TYR A 62 9.17 -8.92 -3.66
CA TYR A 62 7.93 -9.17 -4.40
C TYR A 62 7.80 -8.35 -5.69
N TRP A 63 8.85 -7.63 -6.07
CA TRP A 63 8.87 -6.74 -7.23
C TRP A 63 8.53 -7.49 -8.52
N ASP A 64 9.23 -8.60 -8.75
CA ASP A 64 9.16 -9.41 -9.97
C ASP A 64 8.35 -10.70 -9.78
N TYR A 65 7.67 -10.89 -8.65
CA TYR A 65 6.93 -12.14 -8.40
C TYR A 65 5.84 -12.31 -9.45
N ASN A 66 6.02 -13.31 -10.31
CA ASN A 66 5.05 -13.74 -11.29
C ASN A 66 4.37 -14.99 -10.73
N ASN A 67 3.13 -14.87 -10.25
CA ASN A 67 2.24 -16.02 -10.30
C ASN A 67 1.66 -16.06 -11.71
N LEU A 68 1.36 -17.25 -12.23
CA LEU A 68 0.84 -17.45 -13.60
C LEU A 68 -0.38 -16.56 -13.93
N ASP A 69 -1.12 -16.12 -12.89
CA ASP A 69 -2.30 -15.26 -13.01
C ASP A 69 -2.16 -13.88 -12.33
N LYS A 70 -0.98 -13.53 -11.79
CA LYS A 70 -0.75 -12.22 -11.13
C LYS A 70 0.58 -11.61 -11.60
N ARG A 71 0.50 -10.45 -12.24
CA ARG A 71 1.66 -9.56 -12.45
C ARG A 71 2.22 -9.18 -11.08
N GLY A 72 3.54 -9.21 -10.92
CA GLY A 72 4.20 -8.74 -9.69
C GLY A 72 3.82 -7.31 -9.32
N ASN A 73 4.08 -6.93 -8.08
CA ASN A 73 3.65 -5.64 -7.55
C ASN A 73 4.42 -4.43 -8.14
N LYS A 74 5.44 -4.67 -8.98
CA LYS A 74 6.21 -3.65 -9.71
C LYS A 74 5.34 -2.54 -10.28
N PHE A 75 4.32 -2.87 -11.07
CA PHE A 75 3.50 -1.84 -11.73
C PHE A 75 2.69 -1.02 -10.73
N LYS A 76 2.18 -1.65 -9.66
CA LYS A 76 1.48 -0.93 -8.59
C LYS A 76 2.43 0.04 -7.90
N PHE A 77 3.62 -0.41 -7.50
CA PHE A 77 4.62 0.44 -6.83
C PHE A 77 5.11 1.60 -7.71
N ILE A 78 5.42 1.34 -8.98
CA ILE A 78 5.80 2.39 -9.93
C ILE A 78 4.66 3.40 -10.09
N THR A 79 3.41 2.94 -10.18
CA THR A 79 2.25 3.82 -10.34
C THR A 79 2.04 4.71 -9.12
N LEU A 80 2.03 4.12 -7.92
CA LEU A 80 1.91 4.86 -6.66
C LEU A 80 3.05 5.88 -6.49
N TRP A 81 4.28 5.50 -6.85
CA TRP A 81 5.42 6.40 -6.82
C TRP A 81 5.27 7.56 -7.79
N ASN A 82 4.86 7.29 -9.03
CA ASN A 82 4.63 8.33 -10.04
C ASN A 82 3.53 9.31 -9.61
N VAL A 83 2.46 8.81 -9.00
CA VAL A 83 1.43 9.66 -8.39
C VAL A 83 2.07 10.54 -7.33
N ALA A 84 2.77 9.93 -6.35
CA ALA A 84 3.40 10.65 -5.26
C ALA A 84 4.36 11.75 -5.74
N GLN A 85 5.19 11.47 -6.74
CA GLN A 85 6.10 12.46 -7.31
C GLN A 85 5.36 13.62 -8.00
N LYS A 86 4.33 13.31 -8.81
CA LYS A 86 3.54 14.34 -9.51
C LYS A 86 2.74 15.22 -8.56
N THR A 87 2.27 14.65 -7.44
CA THR A 87 1.49 15.37 -6.43
C THR A 87 2.34 15.86 -5.25
N LYS A 88 3.68 15.75 -5.33
CA LYS A 88 4.64 16.10 -4.26
C LYS A 88 4.25 15.49 -2.91
N SER A 89 3.72 14.28 -2.95
CA SER A 89 3.18 13.54 -1.81
C SER A 89 4.21 12.56 -1.26
N LYS A 90 4.03 12.15 -0.02
CA LYS A 90 4.81 11.04 0.55
C LYS A 90 4.16 9.72 0.17
N LEU A 91 4.98 8.71 -0.10
CA LEU A 91 4.53 7.32 -0.28
C LEU A 91 5.06 6.47 0.86
N PHE A 92 4.14 5.83 1.59
CA PHE A 92 4.47 4.82 2.59
C PHE A 92 3.99 3.44 2.15
N LEU A 93 4.88 2.45 2.27
CA LEU A 93 4.53 1.04 2.16
C LEU A 93 4.53 0.44 3.56
N VAL A 94 3.42 -0.17 3.98
CA VAL A 94 3.22 -0.69 5.33
C VAL A 94 3.18 -2.20 5.29
N ASN A 95 4.28 -2.85 5.67
CA ASN A 95 4.27 -4.29 5.89
C ASN A 95 3.60 -4.61 7.23
N TYR A 96 2.63 -5.52 7.21
CA TYR A 96 1.88 -5.95 8.38
C TYR A 96 1.56 -7.45 8.29
N GLU A 97 1.13 -8.05 9.39
CA GLU A 97 0.68 -9.45 9.46
C GLU A 97 -0.67 -9.54 10.22
N ASP A 98 -1.40 -10.64 10.05
CA ASP A 98 -2.73 -10.82 10.65
C ASP A 98 -2.72 -10.79 12.18
N SER A 99 -1.63 -11.26 12.81
CA SER A 99 -1.44 -11.19 14.26
C SER A 99 -1.24 -9.75 14.76
N ARG A 100 -0.94 -8.81 13.86
CA ARG A 100 -0.72 -7.38 14.11
C ARG A 100 0.37 -7.11 15.15
N VAL A 101 1.36 -7.99 15.28
CA VAL A 101 2.46 -7.80 16.23
C VAL A 101 3.51 -6.83 15.68
N GLN A 102 3.78 -6.87 14.38
CA GLN A 102 4.82 -6.07 13.73
C GLN A 102 4.25 -5.21 12.60
N PHE A 103 4.67 -3.95 12.59
CA PHE A 103 4.40 -3.00 11.50
C PHE A 103 5.72 -2.38 11.03
N LYS A 104 6.10 -2.65 9.79
CA LYS A 104 7.27 -2.01 9.17
C LYS A 104 6.77 -0.97 8.17
N ILE A 105 7.04 0.30 8.48
CA ILE A 105 6.69 1.45 7.66
C ILE A 105 7.91 1.84 6.83
N ILE A 106 7.75 1.87 5.52
CA ILE A 106 8.80 2.26 4.57
C ILE A 106 8.36 3.53 3.88
N GLU A 107 8.98 4.67 4.23
CA GLU A 107 8.85 5.89 3.43
C GLU A 107 9.74 5.77 2.20
N VAL A 108 9.13 5.70 1.01
CA VAL A 108 9.87 5.62 -0.23
C VAL A 108 10.44 7.00 -0.57
N LYS A 109 11.75 7.09 -0.77
CA LYS A 109 12.47 8.32 -1.18
C LYS A 109 13.01 8.23 -2.60
N GLY A 110 13.26 7.01 -3.08
CA GLY A 110 13.75 6.75 -4.42
C GLY A 110 13.29 5.39 -4.92
N LEU A 111 12.66 5.39 -6.10
CA LEU A 111 12.18 4.19 -6.77
C LEU A 111 12.39 4.33 -8.28
N SER A 112 12.91 3.28 -8.91
CA SER A 112 12.96 3.17 -10.37
C SER A 112 12.68 1.73 -10.83
N ASP A 113 12.35 1.55 -12.11
CA ASP A 113 12.14 0.22 -12.68
C ASP A 113 13.37 -0.68 -12.46
N SER A 114 14.56 -0.20 -12.85
CA SER A 114 15.79 -0.99 -12.84
C SER A 114 16.38 -1.23 -11.45
N LYS A 115 16.19 -0.29 -10.51
CA LYS A 115 16.78 -0.36 -9.16
C LYS A 115 15.78 -0.76 -8.08
N LYS A 116 14.49 -0.89 -8.43
CA LYS A 116 13.39 -1.08 -7.47
C LYS A 116 13.35 0.09 -6.49
N ILE A 117 12.94 -0.13 -5.23
CA ILE A 117 13.14 0.86 -4.16
C ILE A 117 14.63 0.88 -3.81
N TYR A 118 15.29 2.02 -4.01
CA TYR A 118 16.74 2.18 -3.79
C TYR A 118 17.08 3.24 -2.73
N GLU A 119 16.11 4.03 -2.28
CA GLU A 119 16.27 4.99 -1.20
C GLU A 119 14.98 5.01 -0.37
N GLU A 120 15.11 4.84 0.95
CA GLU A 120 13.98 4.71 1.86
C GLU A 120 14.34 5.10 3.29
N VAL A 121 13.32 5.42 4.07
CA VAL A 121 13.40 5.53 5.53
C VAL A 121 12.49 4.49 6.15
N VAL A 122 13.06 3.61 6.98
CA VAL A 122 12.34 2.51 7.62
C VAL A 122 12.07 2.82 9.07
N THR A 123 10.82 2.66 9.50
CA THR A 123 10.43 2.67 10.92
C THR A 123 9.74 1.35 11.27
N LYS A 124 10.09 0.76 12.40
CA LYS A 124 9.50 -0.47 12.93
C LYS A 124 8.67 -0.13 14.15
N MET A 125 7.45 -0.65 14.21
CA MET A 125 6.45 -0.34 15.22
C MET A 125 5.73 -1.61 15.67
N ASN A 126 5.27 -1.63 16.92
CA ASN A 126 4.19 -2.51 17.36
C ASN A 126 2.81 -1.91 16.99
N PHE A 127 1.72 -2.58 17.36
CA PHE A 127 0.38 -2.10 16.99
C PHE A 127 -0.01 -0.77 17.63
N ASP A 128 0.35 -0.53 18.90
CA ASP A 128 -0.01 0.72 19.59
C ASP A 128 0.74 1.92 18.99
N GLU A 129 2.02 1.74 18.68
CA GLU A 129 2.84 2.74 18.00
C GLU A 129 2.32 3.02 16.58
N PHE A 130 2.01 1.96 15.82
CA PHE A 130 1.41 2.10 14.49
C PHE A 130 0.06 2.82 14.54
N LYS A 131 -0.81 2.42 15.48
CA LYS A 131 -2.12 3.03 15.68
C LYS A 131 -1.98 4.52 15.97
N LYS A 132 -1.06 4.90 16.86
CA LYS A 132 -0.78 6.30 17.14
C LYS A 132 -0.29 7.04 15.89
N TRP A 133 0.70 6.50 15.19
CA TRP A 133 1.20 7.09 13.95
C TRP A 133 0.12 7.29 12.89
N PHE A 134 -0.76 6.31 12.72
CA PHE A 134 -1.84 6.36 11.73
C PHE A 134 -2.91 7.38 12.11
N ASN A 135 -3.31 7.45 13.39
CA ASN A 135 -4.26 8.46 13.86
C ASN A 135 -3.67 9.88 13.81
N ASP A 136 -2.38 10.04 14.07
CA ASP A 136 -1.70 11.32 13.89
C ASP A 136 -1.79 11.86 12.45
N LEU A 137 -1.93 10.98 11.44
CA LEU A 137 -2.17 11.40 10.04
C LEU A 137 -3.60 11.89 9.84
N VAL A 138 -4.56 11.25 10.51
CA VAL A 138 -5.98 11.67 10.52
C VAL A 138 -6.12 13.04 11.18
N ASP A 139 -5.53 13.23 12.35
CA ASP A 139 -5.62 14.48 13.13
C ASP A 139 -4.98 15.67 12.38
N LYS A 140 -3.99 15.40 11.53
CA LYS A 140 -3.34 16.40 10.67
C LYS A 140 -4.02 16.58 9.31
N SER A 141 -5.01 15.74 9.00
CA SER A 141 -5.74 15.81 7.74
C SER A 141 -6.84 16.88 7.78
N TYR A 142 -7.13 17.45 6.61
CA TYR A 142 -8.09 18.55 6.40
C TYR A 142 -9.39 18.05 5.78
#